data_AF-A0A923ECZ6-F1
#
_entry.id   AF-A0A923ECZ6-F1
#
_cell.length_a   1.000
_cell.length_b   1.000
_cell.length_c   1.000
_cell.angle_alpha   90.00
_cell.angle_beta   90.00
_cell.angle_gamma   90.00
#
_symmetry.space_group_name_H-M   'P 1'
#
loop_
_entity.id
_entity.type
_entity.pdbx_description
1 polymer ?
#
loop_
_entity_poly.entity_id
_entity_poly.type
_entity_poly.pdbx_seq_one_letter_code
_entity_poly.pdbx_strand_id
1 'polypeptide(L)' 'MVLKEVRDKGKHQKLLFKIIIEKDSFFISTKCRDHKEPILIDIGSIVSSYVDKETMEKMKATCKLIYKQKTKELF' A
#
# COMPACT_ATOMS: atom_id res chain seq x y z
N MET A 1 -5.89 1.03 5.72
CA MET A 1 -7.10 1.16 4.87
C MET A 1 -6.80 0.66 3.45
N VAL A 2 -7.70 -0.06 2.79
CA VAL A 2 -7.46 -0.54 1.41
C VAL A 2 -7.74 0.57 0.40
N LEU A 3 -6.74 0.94 -0.40
CA LEU A 3 -6.88 1.90 -1.50
C LEU A 3 -7.38 1.24 -2.78
N LYS A 4 -6.84 0.07 -3.10
CA LYS A 4 -7.12 -0.63 -4.35
C LYS A 4 -6.87 -2.12 -4.19
N GLU A 5 -7.77 -2.91 -4.75
CA GLU A 5 -7.52 -4.33 -5.01
C GLU A 5 -7.02 -4.49 -6.44
N VAL A 6 -5.88 -5.16 -6.61
CA VAL A 6 -5.33 -5.51 -7.92
C VAL A 6 -5.62 -6.98 -8.16
N ARG A 7 -6.37 -7.25 -9.23
CA ARG A 7 -6.83 -8.57 -9.63
C ARG A 7 -6.27 -8.92 -11.01
N ASP A 8 -6.13 -10.21 -11.29
CA ASP A 8 -5.84 -10.65 -12.64
C ASP A 8 -7.01 -10.32 -13.60
N LYS A 9 -6.74 -10.36 -14.91
CA LYS A 9 -7.75 -10.17 -15.96
C LYS A 9 -8.37 -11.49 -16.41
N GLY A 10 -8.12 -12.58 -15.68
CA GLY A 10 -8.62 -13.91 -16.04
C GLY A 10 -10.11 -14.05 -15.73
N LYS A 11 -10.69 -15.18 -16.14
CA LYS A 11 -12.10 -15.51 -15.92
C LYS A 11 -12.54 -15.38 -14.46
N HIS A 12 -11.63 -15.67 -13.53
CA HIS A 12 -11.92 -15.70 -12.09
C HIS A 12 -11.43 -14.46 -11.34
N GLN A 13 -10.84 -13.47 -12.01
CA GLN A 13 -10.37 -12.20 -11.43
C GLN A 13 -9.66 -12.38 -10.08
N LYS A 14 -8.67 -13.28 -10.06
CA LYS A 14 -7.99 -13.68 -8.83
C LYS A 14 -7.32 -12.46 -8.20
N LEU A 15 -7.49 -12.27 -6.90
CA LEU A 15 -6.78 -11.22 -6.16
C LEU A 15 -5.28 -11.51 -6.18
N LEU A 16 -4.50 -10.55 -6.70
CA LEU A 16 -3.05 -10.60 -6.74
C LEU A 16 -2.46 -9.94 -5.49
N PHE A 17 -2.87 -8.70 -5.23
CA PHE A 17 -2.47 -7.95 -4.05
C PHE A 17 -3.43 -6.80 -3.77
N LYS A 18 -3.35 -6.26 -2.56
CA LYS A 18 -4.04 -5.03 -2.15
C LYS A 18 -3.01 -3.94 -1.91
N ILE A 19 -3.33 -2.73 -2.34
CA ILE A 19 -2.61 -1.53 -1.93
C ILE A 19 -3.29 -1.03 -0.66
N ILE A 20 -2.54 -1.00 0.43
CA ILE A 20 -3.00 -0.53 1.74
C ILE A 20 -2.29 0.79 2.03
N ILE A 21 -3.03 1.76 2.56
CA ILE A 21 -2.48 2.99 3.09
C ILE A 21 -2.75 3.09 4.59
N GLU A 22 -1.74 3.53 5.32
CA GLU A 22 -1.84 3.94 6.71
C GLU A 22 -1.45 5.42 6.82
N LYS A 23 -1.43 5.94 8.05
CA LYS A 23 -1.36 7.39 8.29
C LYS A 23 -0.17 8.04 7.60
N ASP A 24 0.97 7.39 7.49
CA ASP A 24 2.19 7.94 6.89
C ASP A 24 2.97 6.93 6.03
N SER A 25 2.35 5.81 5.69
CA SER A 25 2.98 4.71 4.96
C SER A 25 2.00 4.05 3.99
N PHE A 26 2.55 3.32 3.01
CA PHE A 26 1.75 2.48 2.12
C PHE A 26 2.40 1.11 1.95
N PHE A 27 1.56 0.10 1.88
CA PHE A 27 1.95 -1.29 1.86
C PHE A 27 1.34 -2.00 0.67
N ILE A 28 2.07 -2.98 0.16
CA ILE A 28 1.49 -4.02 -0.69
C ILE A 28 1.19 -5.22 0.21
N SER A 29 -0.09 -5.58 0.31
CA SER A 29 -0.52 -6.81 0.96
C SER A 29 -0.74 -7.89 -0.08
N THR A 30 -0.03 -9.00 0.04
CA THR A 30 -0.18 -10.14 -0.89
C THR A 30 -0.26 -11.46 -0.12
N LYS A 31 -1.05 -12.40 -0.65
CA LYS A 31 -1.17 -13.75 -0.09
C LYS A 31 -0.36 -14.72 -0.93
N CYS A 32 0.73 -15.20 -0.36
CA CYS A 32 1.56 -16.26 -0.94
C CYS A 32 1.05 -17.65 -0.52
N ARG A 33 1.36 -18.67 -1.31
CA ARG A 33 0.89 -20.05 -1.07
C ARG A 33 1.39 -20.62 0.26
N ASP A 34 2.61 -20.25 0.63
CA ASP A 34 3.33 -20.80 1.78
C ASP A 34 3.07 -20.00 3.08
N HIS A 35 2.27 -18.94 3.01
CA HIS A 35 1.96 -18.10 4.17
C HIS A 35 0.46 -18.16 4.49
N LYS A 36 0.17 -18.52 5.75
CA LYS A 36 -1.22 -18.59 6.25
C LYS A 36 -1.88 -17.21 6.22
N GLU A 37 -1.13 -16.18 6.56
CA GLU A 37 -1.56 -14.79 6.57
C GLU A 37 -0.95 -13.98 5.42
N PRO A 38 -1.61 -12.89 4.97
CA PRO A 38 -1.04 -12.01 3.97
C PRO A 38 0.26 -11.38 4.47
N ILE A 39 1.26 -11.33 3.59
CA ILE A 39 2.50 -10.62 3.84
C ILE A 39 2.26 -9.14 3.56
N LEU A 40 2.77 -8.27 4.42
CA LEU A 40 2.79 -6.83 4.22
C LEU A 40 4.18 -6.40 3.80
N ILE A 41 4.26 -5.78 2.62
CA ILE A 41 5.51 -5.26 2.06
C ILE A 41 5.47 -3.74 2.24
N ASP A 42 6.35 -3.22 3.10
CA ASP A 42 6.54 -1.79 3.29
C ASP A 42 7.39 -1.21 2.15
N ILE A 43 6.74 -0.44 1.28
CA ILE A 43 7.42 0.16 0.14
C ILE A 43 8.34 1.29 0.59
N GLY A 44 7.99 2.03 1.64
CA GLY A 44 8.83 3.10 2.18
C GLY A 44 10.18 2.57 2.63
N SER A 45 10.17 1.46 3.37
CA SER A 45 11.41 0.77 3.77
C SER A 45 12.24 0.31 2.58
N ILE A 46 11.62 -0.27 1.54
CA ILE A 46 12.33 -0.73 0.33
C ILE A 46 12.99 0.43 -0.42
N VAL A 47 12.28 1.53 -0.64
CA VAL A 47 12.80 2.63 -1.46
C VAL A 47 13.76 3.54 -0.69
N SER A 48 13.73 3.51 0.65
CA SER A 48 14.50 4.43 1.50
C SER A 48 16.01 4.42 1.24
N SER A 49 16.58 3.29 0.80
CA SER A 49 18.01 3.20 0.45
C SER A 49 18.36 3.75 -0.92
N TYR A 50 17.36 4.09 -1.74
CA TYR A 50 17.53 4.53 -3.12
C TYR A 50 17.15 6.00 -3.36
N VAL A 51 16.62 6.68 -2.34
CA VAL A 51 16.18 8.07 -2.43
C VAL A 51 16.68 8.87 -1.24
N ASP A 52 16.78 10.19 -1.41
CA ASP A 52 17.18 11.08 -0.33
C ASP A 52 16.08 11.27 0.73
N LYS A 53 16.47 11.87 1.86
CA LYS A 53 15.58 12.13 2.98
C LYS A 53 14.42 13.07 2.59
N GLU A 54 14.68 14.05 1.74
CA GLU A 54 13.64 15.01 1.31
C GLU A 54 12.53 14.29 0.52
N THR A 55 12.92 13.39 -0.38
CA THR A 55 12.02 12.55 -1.15
C THR A 55 11.23 11.62 -0.25
N MET A 56 11.85 11.00 0.76
CA MET A 56 11.14 10.19 1.75
C MET A 56 10.10 11.00 2.53
N GLU A 57 10.43 12.23 2.95
CA GLU A 57 9.48 13.08 3.66
C GLU A 57 8.31 13.51 2.76
N LYS A 58 8.56 13.82 1.48
CA LYS A 58 7.50 14.06 0.48
C LYS A 58 6.60 12.84 0.34
N MET A 59 7.15 11.64 0.26
CA MET A 59 6.36 10.40 0.20
C MET A 59 5.44 10.22 1.42
N LYS A 60 5.96 10.43 2.63
CA LYS A 60 5.15 10.36 3.87
C LYS A 60 4.05 11.42 3.87
N ALA A 61 4.35 12.65 3.44
CA ALA A 61 3.36 13.72 3.34
C ALA A 61 2.24 13.37 2.35
N THR A 62 2.59 12.80 1.19
CA THR A 62 1.61 12.28 0.22
C THR A 62 0.75 11.18 0.83
N CYS A 63 1.33 10.24 1.57
CA CYS A 63 0.57 9.19 2.25
C CYS A 63 -0.44 9.77 3.25
N LYS A 64 0.00 10.73 4.09
CA LYS A 64 -0.87 11.45 5.04
C LYS A 64 -2.04 12.14 4.34
N LEU A 65 -1.78 12.78 3.20
CA LEU A 65 -2.81 13.48 2.44
C LEU A 65 -3.86 12.51 1.88
N ILE A 66 -3.42 11.42 1.25
CA ILE A 66 -4.33 10.40 0.69
C ILE A 66 -5.14 9.74 1.82
N TYR A 67 -4.49 9.39 2.94
CA TYR A 67 -5.18 8.79 4.10
C TYR A 67 -6.28 9.71 4.63
N LYS A 68 -5.97 11.00 4.80
CA LYS A 68 -6.93 12.01 5.29
C LYS A 68 -8.10 12.23 4.33
N GLN A 69 -7.84 12.27 3.02
CA GLN A 69 -8.91 12.41 2.02
C GLN A 69 -9.87 11.21 2.08
N LYS A 70 -9.32 10.00 2.11
CA LYS A 70 -10.13 8.79 2.12
C LYS A 70 -10.89 8.57 3.43
N THR A 71 -10.30 8.95 4.56
CA THR A 71 -11.04 8.92 5.84
C THR A 71 -12.17 9.94 5.85
N LYS A 72 -11.97 11.15 5.30
CA LYS A 72 -13.06 12.13 5.15
C LYS A 72 -14.17 11.71 4.20
N GLU A 73 -13.88 10.93 3.16
CA GLU A 73 -14.92 10.37 2.27
C GLU A 73 -15.78 9.29 2.94
N LEU A 74 -15.33 8.74 4.07
CA LEU A 74 -16.01 7.68 4.82
C LEU A 74 -16.89 8.21 5.96
N PHE A 75 -16.90 9.54 6.20
CA PHE A 75 -17.71 10.23 7.21
C PHE A 75 -18.58 11.30 6.55
#